data_AF-A0A3P6NXH1-F1
#
_entry.id   AF-A0A3P6NXH1-F1
#
_cell.length_a   1.000
_cell.length_b   1.000
_cell.length_c   1.000
_cell.angle_alpha   90.00
_cell.angle_beta   90.00
_cell.angle_gamma   90.00
#
_symmetry.space_group_name_H-M   'P 1'
#
loop_
_entity.id
_entity.type
_entity.pdbx_description
1 polymer ?
#
loop_
_entity_poly.entity_id
_entity_poly.type
_entity_poly.pdbx_seq_one_letter_code
_entity_poly.pdbx_strand_id
1 'polypeptide(L)'
;MLNFPRFLYDLNEKLEKKMEIIAKEIFGADGINILPHARKQLDIYEKQGFGDLPVCMAKTQYSLSHDPSKKGAPKGFILPIRDAQVAAGAGFIFPMCGEIQTMPGLPTRPCFFDIDIDPRTEQISGLI
;
A
#
# COMPACT_ATOMS: atom_id res chain seq x y z
N MET A 1 -24.27 -6.30 25.14
CA MET A 1 -24.26 -6.17 23.66
C MET A 1 -22.91 -6.67 23.19
N LEU A 2 -22.85 -7.81 22.49
CA LEU A 2 -21.59 -8.33 21.96
C LEU A 2 -21.15 -7.43 20.81
N ASN A 3 -20.10 -6.64 21.02
CA ASN A 3 -19.44 -5.87 19.96
C ASN A 3 -18.70 -6.83 19.03
N PHE A 4 -19.37 -7.30 17.98
CA PHE A 4 -18.71 -8.03 16.92
C PHE A 4 -17.87 -7.07 16.06
N PRO A 5 -16.68 -7.50 15.60
CA PRO A 5 -15.87 -6.69 14.69
C PRO A 5 -16.63 -6.43 13.38
N ARG A 6 -16.64 -5.17 12.93
CA ARG A 6 -17.31 -4.72 11.71
C ARG A 6 -16.28 -4.27 10.69
N PHE A 7 -16.40 -4.76 9.46
CA PHE A 7 -15.59 -4.29 8.33
C PHE A 7 -15.95 -2.85 7.94
N LEU A 8 -14.96 -2.11 7.43
CA LEU A 8 -15.11 -0.69 7.09
C LEU A 8 -16.05 -0.45 5.91
N TYR A 9 -16.12 -1.39 4.97
CA TYR A 9 -16.94 -1.31 3.76
C TYR A 9 -17.50 -2.68 3.40
N ASP A 10 -18.54 -2.70 2.57
CA ASP A 10 -19.10 -3.90 1.96
C ASP A 10 -18.31 -4.30 0.71
N LEU A 11 -18.13 -5.60 0.48
CA LEU A 11 -17.42 -6.10 -0.70
C LEU A 11 -18.17 -5.82 -2.00
N ASN A 12 -19.48 -5.60 -1.98
CA ASN A 12 -20.25 -5.28 -3.18
C ASN A 12 -20.15 -3.80 -3.61
N GLU A 13 -19.45 -2.96 -2.83
CA GLU A 13 -19.18 -1.57 -3.21
C GLU A 13 -18.23 -1.49 -4.40
N LYS A 14 -18.40 -0.46 -5.24
CA LYS A 14 -17.44 -0.18 -6.33
C LYS A 14 -16.03 0.00 -5.79
N LEU A 15 -15.02 -0.36 -6.58
CA LEU A 15 -13.61 -0.28 -6.14
C LEU A 15 -13.23 1.14 -5.72
N GLU A 16 -13.67 2.13 -6.48
CA GLU A 16 -13.51 3.55 -6.16
C GLU A 16 -14.08 3.90 -4.78
N LYS A 17 -15.27 3.36 -4.47
CA LYS A 17 -15.95 3.64 -3.20
C LYS A 17 -15.22 3.01 -2.02
N LYS A 18 -14.73 1.77 -2.17
CA LYS A 18 -13.90 1.10 -1.17
C LYS A 18 -12.64 1.92 -0.85
N MET A 19 -11.95 2.41 -1.88
CA MET A 19 -10.77 3.28 -1.73
C MET A 19 -11.12 4.61 -1.04
N GLU A 20 -12.23 5.22 -1.42
CA GLU A 20 -12.68 6.50 -0.84
C GLU A 20 -13.01 6.34 0.65
N ILE A 21 -13.69 5.27 1.04
CA ILE A 21 -14.02 4.96 2.43
C ILE A 21 -12.74 4.83 3.27
N ILE A 22 -11.74 4.06 2.78
CA ILE A 22 -10.46 3.92 3.50
C ILE A 22 -9.77 5.29 3.64
N ALA A 23 -9.74 6.08 2.55
CA ALA A 23 -9.09 7.38 2.57
C ALA A 23 -9.72 8.35 3.57
N LYS A 24 -11.05 8.38 3.66
CA LYS A 24 -11.79 9.27 4.57
C LYS A 24 -11.73 8.80 6.02
N GLU A 25 -12.11 7.54 6.26
CA GLU A 25 -12.32 7.03 7.62
C GLU A 25 -11.00 6.68 8.33
N ILE A 26 -9.98 6.21 7.60
CA ILE A 26 -8.72 5.76 8.19
C ILE A 26 -7.62 6.82 8.05
N PHE A 27 -7.52 7.46 6.88
CA PHE A 27 -6.42 8.41 6.64
C PHE A 27 -6.77 9.86 6.95
N GLY A 28 -8.05 10.20 7.06
CA GLY A 28 -8.50 11.58 7.26
C GLY A 28 -8.34 12.45 6.00
N ALA A 29 -8.33 11.83 4.82
CA ALA A 29 -8.34 12.53 3.55
C ALA A 29 -9.73 13.13 3.26
N ASP A 30 -9.80 14.22 2.51
CA ASP A 30 -11.09 14.79 2.07
C ASP A 30 -11.71 13.95 0.94
N GLY A 31 -10.89 13.13 0.28
CA GLY A 31 -11.29 12.25 -0.80
C GLY A 31 -10.09 11.65 -1.54
N ILE A 32 -10.38 11.03 -2.67
CA ILE A 32 -9.39 10.43 -3.56
C ILE A 32 -9.40 11.12 -4.92
N ASN A 33 -8.26 11.12 -5.60
CA ASN A 33 -8.15 11.54 -6.99
C ASN A 33 -7.59 10.39 -7.82
N ILE A 34 -8.43 9.74 -8.61
CA ILE A 34 -8.03 8.62 -9.47
C ILE A 34 -7.48 9.15 -10.78
N LEU A 35 -6.18 8.94 -11.02
CA LEU A 35 -5.53 9.38 -12.25
C LEU A 35 -6.02 8.55 -13.46
N PRO A 36 -5.91 9.08 -14.69
CA PRO A 36 -6.43 8.41 -15.88
C PRO A 36 -5.90 6.99 -16.10
N HIS A 37 -4.64 6.72 -15.73
CA HIS A 37 -4.06 5.38 -15.82
C HIS A 37 -4.74 4.41 -14.85
N ALA A 38 -4.81 4.75 -13.56
CA ALA A 38 -5.50 3.96 -12.55
C ALA A 38 -6.98 3.75 -12.91
N ARG A 39 -7.68 4.77 -13.42
CA ARG A 39 -9.07 4.67 -13.83
C ARG A 39 -9.28 3.56 -14.87
N LYS A 40 -8.45 3.55 -15.92
CA LYS A 40 -8.51 2.53 -16.97
C LYS A 40 -8.29 1.12 -16.40
N GLN A 41 -7.33 0.94 -15.50
CA GLN A 41 -7.06 -0.36 -14.87
C GLN A 41 -8.24 -0.82 -14.02
N LEU A 42 -8.80 0.06 -13.18
CA LEU A 42 -9.95 -0.25 -12.33
C LEU A 42 -11.18 -0.63 -13.15
N ASP A 43 -11.47 0.10 -14.23
CA ASP A 43 -12.59 -0.21 -15.13
C ASP A 43 -12.41 -1.58 -15.80
N ILE A 44 -11.18 -1.98 -16.13
CA ILE A 44 -10.86 -3.32 -16.65
C ILE A 44 -11.09 -4.37 -15.57
N TYR A 45 -10.62 -4.15 -14.34
CA TYR A 45 -10.78 -5.11 -13.25
C TYR A 45 -12.24 -5.31 -12.84
N GLU A 46 -13.06 -4.26 -12.81
CA GLU A 46 -14.50 -4.40 -12.58
C GLU A 46 -15.16 -5.24 -13.69
N LYS A 47 -14.82 -5.01 -14.96
CA LYS A 47 -15.34 -5.81 -16.09
C LYS A 47 -14.89 -7.27 -16.07
N GLN A 48 -13.72 -7.55 -15.51
CA GLN A 48 -13.18 -8.89 -15.37
C GLN A 48 -13.76 -9.65 -14.17
N GLY A 49 -14.65 -9.03 -13.38
CA GLY A 49 -15.26 -9.66 -12.21
C GLY A 49 -14.41 -9.56 -10.94
N PHE A 50 -13.38 -8.70 -10.91
CA PHE A 50 -12.57 -8.45 -9.72
C PHE A 50 -13.11 -7.30 -8.86
N GLY A 51 -14.28 -6.75 -9.19
CA GLY A 51 -14.89 -5.62 -8.47
C GLY A 51 -15.18 -5.90 -7.00
N ASP A 52 -15.49 -7.16 -6.66
CA ASP A 52 -15.85 -7.56 -5.30
C ASP A 52 -14.62 -7.84 -4.42
N LEU A 53 -13.41 -7.82 -4.99
CA LEU A 53 -12.20 -8.02 -4.21
C LEU A 53 -11.98 -6.87 -3.20
N PRO A 54 -11.43 -7.17 -2.02
CA PRO A 54 -10.98 -6.17 -1.07
C PRO A 54 -9.80 -5.35 -1.62
N VAL A 55 -9.56 -4.20 -0.98
CA VAL A 55 -8.53 -3.24 -1.39
C VAL A 55 -7.38 -3.18 -0.36
N CYS A 56 -6.14 -3.25 -0.83
CA CYS A 56 -4.92 -3.07 -0.05
C CYS A 56 -4.20 -1.78 -0.47
N MET A 57 -4.31 -0.71 0.32
CA MET A 57 -3.75 0.60 -0.04
C MET A 57 -2.22 0.61 0.03
N ALA A 58 -1.54 0.78 -1.10
CA ALA A 58 -0.10 0.95 -1.14
C ALA A 58 0.28 2.44 -1.08
N LYS A 59 0.78 2.88 0.08
CA LYS A 59 1.21 4.27 0.33
C LYS A 59 2.46 4.30 1.21
N THR A 60 3.02 5.49 1.39
CA THR A 60 4.07 5.71 2.39
C THR A 60 3.59 5.34 3.80
N GLN A 61 4.44 4.62 4.54
CA GLN A 61 4.23 4.28 5.94
C GLN A 61 4.56 5.45 6.89
N TYR A 62 5.25 6.47 6.40
CA TYR A 62 5.75 7.58 7.22
C TYR A 62 4.70 8.67 7.53
N SER A 63 3.52 8.58 6.94
CA SER A 63 2.39 9.51 7.10
C SER A 63 1.06 8.77 6.90
N LEU A 64 -0.01 9.29 7.50
CA LEU A 64 -1.38 8.90 7.11
C LEU A 64 -1.74 9.37 5.70
N SER A 65 -1.15 10.47 5.25
CA SER A 65 -1.29 10.97 3.89
C SER A 65 -0.39 10.22 2.90
N HIS A 66 -0.37 10.67 1.64
CA HIS A 66 0.58 10.20 0.62
C HIS A 66 1.96 10.89 0.71
N ASP A 67 2.09 11.94 1.52
CA ASP A 67 3.32 12.73 1.67
C ASP A 67 4.05 12.34 2.96
N PRO A 68 5.26 11.76 2.89
CA PRO A 68 5.99 11.28 4.07
C PRO A 68 6.40 12.40 5.04
N SER A 69 6.43 13.66 4.59
CA SER A 69 6.78 14.83 5.41
C SER A 69 5.65 15.26 6.36
N LYS A 70 4.39 14.95 6.03
CA LYS A 70 3.23 15.33 6.83
C LYS A 70 3.04 14.39 8.02
N LYS A 71 3.52 14.79 9.19
CA LYS A 71 3.45 14.00 10.44
C LYS A 71 2.16 14.22 11.22
N GLY A 72 1.89 13.33 12.17
CA GLY A 72 0.71 13.38 13.03
C GLY A 72 -0.56 12.96 12.29
N ALA A 73 -1.64 13.71 12.50
CA ALA A 73 -2.95 13.50 11.86
C ALA A 73 -3.24 14.59 10.81
N PRO A 74 -2.64 14.51 9.60
CA PRO A 74 -2.86 15.49 8.55
C PRO A 74 -4.34 15.52 8.14
N LYS A 75 -4.82 16.70 7.74
CA LYS A 75 -6.18 16.93 7.21
C LYS A 75 -6.10 17.77 5.95
N GLY A 76 -7.19 17.91 5.20
CA GLY A 76 -7.25 18.82 4.06
C GLY A 76 -6.46 18.33 2.84
N PHE A 77 -6.33 17.01 2.67
CA PHE A 77 -5.54 16.42 1.59
C PHE A 77 -6.38 15.45 0.75
N ILE A 78 -6.10 15.42 -0.54
CA ILE A 78 -6.66 14.45 -1.48
C ILE A 78 -5.64 13.36 -1.71
N LEU A 79 -6.05 12.09 -1.59
CA LEU A 79 -5.18 10.96 -1.82
C LEU A 79 -5.11 10.63 -3.32
N PRO A 80 -3.97 10.80 -3.99
CA PRO A 80 -3.85 10.45 -5.40
C PRO A 80 -3.80 8.94 -5.56
N ILE A 81 -4.54 8.37 -6.51
CA ILE A 81 -4.42 6.97 -6.93
C ILE A 81 -3.78 6.96 -8.31
N ARG A 82 -2.50 6.63 -8.37
CA ARG A 82 -1.67 6.73 -9.59
C ARG A 82 -1.81 5.51 -10.48
N ASP A 83 -1.88 4.34 -9.86
CA ASP A 83 -2.00 3.06 -10.54
C ASP A 83 -2.75 2.06 -9.67
N ALA A 84 -3.20 0.95 -10.24
CA ALA A 84 -3.86 -0.14 -9.53
C ALA A 84 -3.49 -1.49 -10.16
N GLN A 85 -3.18 -2.47 -9.31
CA GLN A 85 -2.87 -3.82 -9.73
C GLN A 85 -3.75 -4.83 -9.00
N VAL A 86 -4.01 -5.96 -9.63
CA VAL A 86 -4.78 -7.07 -9.06
C VAL A 86 -3.85 -8.22 -8.66
N ALA A 87 -3.85 -8.58 -7.39
CA ALA A 87 -3.21 -9.78 -6.88
C ALA A 87 -4.24 -10.92 -6.89
N ALA A 88 -4.60 -11.42 -8.08
CA ALA A 88 -5.72 -12.35 -8.25
C ALA A 88 -5.59 -13.63 -7.40
N GLY A 89 -4.38 -14.20 -7.30
CA GLY A 89 -4.13 -15.38 -6.47
C GLY A 89 -4.26 -15.11 -4.96
N ALA A 90 -3.97 -13.89 -4.51
CA ALA A 90 -4.13 -13.48 -3.11
C ALA A 90 -5.52 -12.91 -2.79
N GLY A 91 -6.32 -12.59 -3.82
CA GLY A 91 -7.70 -12.13 -3.69
C GLY A 91 -7.84 -10.67 -3.26
N PHE A 92 -6.99 -9.75 -3.74
CA PHE A 92 -7.16 -8.31 -3.49
C PHE A 92 -6.66 -7.43 -4.63
N ILE A 93 -7.10 -6.17 -4.64
CA ILE A 93 -6.60 -5.11 -5.52
C ILE A 93 -5.76 -4.15 -4.70
N PHE A 94 -4.60 -3.74 -5.20
CA PHE A 94 -3.72 -2.82 -4.49
C PHE A 94 -3.48 -1.53 -5.30
N PRO A 95 -4.18 -0.44 -4.97
CA PRO A 95 -3.95 0.87 -5.55
C PRO A 95 -2.67 1.51 -5.01
N MET A 96 -1.88 2.08 -5.90
CA MET A 96 -0.64 2.79 -5.59
C MET A 96 -0.92 4.28 -5.43
N CYS A 97 -0.69 4.78 -4.20
CA CYS A 97 -0.94 6.16 -3.82
C CYS A 97 0.32 7.05 -3.85
N GLY A 98 1.46 6.46 -4.17
CA GLY A 98 2.77 7.11 -4.25
C GLY A 98 3.75 6.22 -4.98
N GLU A 99 5.03 6.58 -4.97
CA GLU A 99 6.09 5.71 -5.46
C GLU A 99 6.37 4.63 -4.41
N ILE A 100 6.29 3.37 -4.83
CA ILE A 100 6.54 2.21 -3.99
C ILE A 100 7.78 1.52 -4.51
N GLN A 101 8.81 1.41 -3.67
CA GLN A 101 10.01 0.64 -3.99
C GLN A 101 9.71 -0.85 -3.83
N THR A 102 9.66 -1.58 -4.94
CA THR A 102 9.50 -3.05 -4.96
C THR A 102 10.84 -3.79 -4.96
N MET A 103 11.93 -3.09 -5.29
CA MET A 103 13.29 -3.62 -5.32
C MET A 103 14.23 -2.63 -4.62
N PRO A 104 14.64 -2.90 -3.36
CA PRO A 104 15.58 -2.03 -2.66
C PRO A 104 16.98 -2.14 -3.28
N GLY A 105 17.65 -1.00 -3.40
CA GLY A 105 19.06 -0.94 -3.80
C GLY A 105 20.00 -1.16 -2.61
N LEU A 106 21.28 -1.39 -2.91
CA LEU A 106 22.33 -1.43 -1.90
C LEU A 106 22.75 0.01 -1.50
N PRO A 107 23.10 0.26 -0.22
CA PRO A 107 23.64 1.54 0.21
C PRO A 107 25.08 1.74 -0.31
N THR A 108 25.61 2.97 -0.22
CA THR A 108 26.98 3.31 -0.66
C THR A 108 28.06 2.40 -0.05
N ARG A 109 27.87 2.00 1.21
CA ARG A 109 28.67 0.96 1.89
C ARG A 109 27.76 -0.21 2.28
N PRO A 110 27.63 -1.24 1.44
CA PRO A 110 26.84 -2.42 1.74
C PRO A 110 27.42 -3.25 2.88
N CYS A 111 26.54 -3.92 3.62
CA CYS A 111 26.90 -4.76 4.77
C CYS A 111 27.81 -5.97 4.38
N PHE A 112 27.79 -6.43 3.12
CA PHE A 112 28.65 -7.54 2.69
C PHE A 112 30.15 -7.27 2.83
N PHE A 113 30.58 -6.00 2.93
CA PHE A 113 31.98 -5.68 3.18
C PHE A 113 32.47 -6.13 4.57
N ASP A 114 31.53 -6.29 5.51
CA ASP A 114 31.82 -6.63 6.90
C ASP A 114 31.38 -8.07 7.23
N ILE A 115 30.74 -8.79 6.29
CA ILE A 115 30.33 -10.19 6.45
C ILE A 115 31.50 -11.12 6.14
N ASP A 116 31.87 -11.96 7.10
CA ASP A 116 32.92 -12.97 6.95
C ASP A 116 32.63 -14.23 7.79
N ILE A 117 33.41 -15.29 7.57
CA ILE A 117 33.36 -16.54 8.34
C ILE A 117 34.75 -16.91 8.86
N ASP A 118 34.86 -17.16 10.16
CA ASP A 118 36.09 -17.71 10.74
C ASP A 118 36.25 -19.18 10.31
N PRO A 119 37.31 -19.55 9.55
CA PRO A 119 37.48 -20.91 9.02
C PRO A 119 37.80 -21.97 10.09
N ARG A 120 38.07 -21.57 11.34
CA ARG A 120 38.35 -22.49 12.46
C ARG A 120 37.16 -22.66 13.36
N THR A 121 36.48 -21.56 13.68
CA THR A 121 35.34 -21.57 14.60
C THR A 121 34.01 -21.69 13.88
N GLU A 122 34.00 -21.55 12.55
CA GLU A 122 32.81 -21.50 11.68
C GLU A 122 31.82 -20.40 12.09
N GLN A 123 32.26 -19.42 12.88
CA GLN A 123 31.44 -18.29 13.30
C GLN A 123 31.37 -17.23 12.21
N ILE A 124 30.15 -16.75 11.97
CA ILE A 124 29.87 -15.67 11.03
C ILE A 124 29.90 -14.34 11.79
N SER A 125 30.63 -13.36 11.27
CA SER A 125 30.67 -11.98 11.77
C SER A 125 29.97 -11.02 10.80
N GLY A 126 29.50 -9.87 11.31
CA GLY A 126 28.96 -8.78 10.49
C GLY A 126 27.56 -8.99 9.89
N LEU A 127 26.92 -10.14 10.12
CA LEU A 127 25.56 -10.44 9.64
C LEU A 127 24.45 -9.87 10.56
N ILE A 128 24.70 -9.82 11.87
CA ILE A 128 23.78 -9.34 12.93
C ILE A 128 24.60 -8.60 13.98
#